data_AF-A0A1Y2D9W9-F1
#
_entry.id   AF-A0A1Y2D9W9-F1
#
_cell.length_a   1.000
_cell.length_b   1.000
_cell.length_c   1.000
_cell.angle_alpha   90.00
_cell.angle_beta   90.00
_cell.angle_gamma   90.00
#
_symmetry.space_group_name_H-M   'P 1'
#
loop_
_entity.id
_entity.type
_entity.pdbx_description
1 polymer ?
#
loop_
_entity_poly.entity_id
_entity_poly.type
_entity_poly.pdbx_seq_one_letter_code
_entity_poly.pdbx_strand_id
1 'polypeptide(L)'
;MAPPSTCLVIFPSLSTYPSTNASESEFDHSDSVSALTNSISALTVDVPIANAPKPKRRQIKPFRFVDLPGELRLKIYGYHFTTTGEVLDLETDNYKRIHKPLCLLRTCRQVYSEASYLFYSTHTFRIFPIYGKFFRTKKPLLARMKPGPRACLTTLQLRLGPGWNRPPRGWVVNDALGLKDCINVRRLKVFVECDPSNDAFKGFRAEDGFYEGFSQELLRAVLDEMPWCEIAEFDANPSVKKSGAMMTGLLEVACNKGRRLAWGPEKGWDDGVEKEEDFFSTISIEVFRGWTLLNFSRRHITHLYSKAY
;
A
#
# COMPACT_ATOMS: atom_id res chain seq x y z
N MET A 1 -6.90 -31.68 -42.67
CA MET A 1 -7.24 -30.58 -41.75
C MET A 1 -6.27 -30.68 -40.59
N ALA A 2 -5.25 -29.83 -40.48
CA ALA A 2 -5.25 -28.39 -40.20
C ALA A 2 -4.95 -28.15 -38.69
N PRO A 3 -3.79 -27.55 -38.33
CA PRO A 3 -3.35 -27.40 -36.94
C PRO A 3 -4.03 -26.21 -36.22
N PRO A 4 -3.95 -26.13 -34.87
CA PRO A 4 -4.53 -25.03 -34.10
C PRO A 4 -3.86 -23.68 -34.36
N SER A 5 -4.65 -22.60 -34.34
CA SER A 5 -4.21 -21.24 -34.65
C SER A 5 -3.51 -20.55 -33.47
N THR A 6 -2.24 -20.18 -33.64
CA THR A 6 -1.52 -19.28 -32.73
C THR A 6 -2.03 -17.84 -32.92
N CYS A 7 -2.63 -17.24 -31.89
CA CYS A 7 -3.08 -15.85 -31.95
C CYS A 7 -1.93 -14.88 -31.63
N LEU A 8 -1.33 -14.29 -32.66
CA LEU A 8 -0.30 -13.25 -32.52
C LEU A 8 -0.95 -11.87 -32.32
N VAL A 9 -0.74 -11.26 -31.15
CA VAL A 9 -1.14 -9.87 -30.89
C VAL A 9 -0.12 -8.93 -31.53
N ILE A 10 -0.54 -8.25 -32.60
CA ILE A 10 0.25 -7.26 -33.32
C ILE A 10 0.12 -5.91 -32.60
N PHE A 11 1.24 -5.31 -32.18
CA PHE A 11 1.26 -3.92 -31.73
C PHE A 11 1.29 -2.98 -32.95
N PRO A 12 0.34 -2.03 -33.08
CA PRO A 12 0.39 -1.03 -34.15
C PRO A 12 1.46 0.03 -33.83
N SER A 13 2.38 0.25 -34.76
CA SER A 13 3.35 1.34 -34.72
C SER A 13 2.82 2.57 -35.48
N LEU A 14 2.64 3.69 -34.77
CA LEU A 14 2.41 5.07 -35.24
C LEU A 14 2.27 5.97 -33.98
N SER A 15 2.59 7.27 -33.97
CA SER A 15 3.14 8.14 -35.00
C SER A 15 4.08 9.19 -34.41
N THR A 16 4.94 9.75 -35.27
CA THR A 16 5.83 10.88 -35.01
C THR A 16 5.07 12.14 -34.56
N TYR A 17 5.55 12.79 -33.49
CA TYR A 17 5.29 14.21 -33.20
C TYR A 17 6.63 14.96 -33.13
N PRO A 18 6.80 16.10 -33.82
CA PRO A 18 8.02 16.90 -33.74
C PRO A 18 8.06 17.71 -32.44
N SER A 19 8.80 17.23 -31.44
CA SER A 19 9.09 17.98 -30.21
C SER A 19 10.12 19.09 -30.47
N THR A 20 9.65 20.29 -30.80
CA THR A 20 10.49 21.51 -30.83
C THR A 20 10.89 21.95 -29.42
N ASN A 21 11.88 21.27 -28.85
CA ASN A 21 12.61 21.73 -27.67
C ASN A 21 13.99 22.25 -28.11
N ALA A 22 14.13 23.57 -28.18
CA ALA A 22 15.41 24.20 -28.46
C ALA A 22 16.32 24.13 -27.21
N SER A 23 17.19 23.12 -27.17
CA SER A 23 18.33 23.08 -26.25
C SER A 23 19.62 23.09 -27.07
N GLU A 24 20.09 24.30 -27.39
CA GLU A 24 21.36 24.54 -28.06
C GLU A 24 22.52 24.23 -27.09
N SER A 25 22.83 22.94 -26.93
CA SER A 25 24.16 22.52 -26.52
C SER A 25 25.02 22.41 -27.78
N GLU A 26 25.82 23.44 -28.05
CA GLU A 26 26.83 23.43 -29.11
C GLU A 26 27.82 22.28 -28.85
N PHE A 27 27.58 21.13 -29.48
CA PHE A 27 28.42 19.95 -29.35
C PHE A 27 29.58 20.06 -30.33
N ASP A 28 30.56 20.90 -29.98
CA ASP A 28 31.66 21.34 -30.84
C ASP A 28 32.33 20.17 -31.58
N HIS A 29 32.03 20.08 -32.88
CA HIS A 29 32.57 19.02 -33.74
C HIS A 29 34.07 19.20 -33.99
N SER A 30 34.60 20.42 -33.92
CA SER A 30 36.04 20.69 -34.13
C SER A 30 36.90 20.03 -33.04
N ASP A 31 36.42 20.04 -31.79
CA ASP A 31 37.07 19.44 -30.63
C ASP A 31 37.09 17.90 -30.72
N SER A 32 36.10 17.29 -31.40
CA SER A 32 36.05 15.83 -31.62
C SER A 32 36.98 15.35 -32.73
N VAL A 33 37.03 16.07 -33.86
CA VAL A 33 37.91 15.74 -34.99
C VAL A 33 39.38 15.97 -34.63
N SER A 34 39.68 17.07 -33.93
CA SER A 34 41.03 17.37 -33.46
C SER A 34 41.50 16.41 -32.35
N ALA A 35 40.60 15.92 -31.48
CA ALA A 35 40.94 14.84 -30.55
C ALA A 35 41.27 13.52 -31.27
N LEU A 36 40.55 13.21 -32.37
CA LEU A 36 40.80 12.00 -33.18
C LEU A 36 42.11 12.08 -33.96
N THR A 37 42.43 13.20 -34.62
CA THR A 37 43.71 13.35 -35.33
C THR A 37 44.90 13.27 -34.38
N ASN A 38 44.84 13.94 -33.23
CA ASN A 38 45.86 13.82 -32.18
C ASN A 38 46.00 12.37 -31.65
N SER A 39 44.91 11.60 -31.58
CA SER A 39 44.96 10.18 -31.18
C SER A 39 45.54 9.26 -32.27
N ILE A 40 45.44 9.62 -33.55
CA ILE A 40 46.03 8.87 -34.67
C ILE A 40 47.53 9.17 -34.78
N SER A 41 47.94 10.43 -34.66
CA SER A 41 49.35 10.84 -34.64
C SER A 41 50.16 10.25 -33.48
N ALA A 42 49.48 9.75 -32.43
CA ALA A 42 50.11 9.07 -31.29
C ALA A 42 50.37 7.56 -31.53
N LEU A 43 49.98 7.00 -32.67
CA LEU A 43 50.17 5.57 -33.02
C LEU A 43 51.53 5.30 -33.69
N THR A 44 52.60 5.95 -33.22
CA THR A 44 53.97 5.61 -33.65
C THR A 44 54.40 4.28 -33.03
N VAL A 45 54.99 3.41 -33.86
CA VAL A 45 55.23 1.99 -33.53
C VAL A 45 56.24 1.80 -32.40
N ASP A 46 57.12 2.78 -32.18
CA ASP A 46 58.31 2.65 -31.32
C ASP A 46 58.07 2.94 -29.82
N VAL A 47 56.84 3.30 -29.41
CA VAL A 47 56.53 3.60 -28.00
C VAL A 47 56.00 2.35 -27.28
N PRO A 48 56.69 1.81 -26.27
CA PRO A 48 56.21 0.65 -25.52
C PRO A 48 54.93 0.98 -24.75
N ILE A 49 53.88 0.18 -24.97
CA ILE A 49 52.48 0.38 -24.52
C ILE A 49 52.36 0.70 -23.02
N ALA A 50 53.30 0.21 -22.19
CA ALA A 50 53.37 0.50 -20.76
C ALA A 50 53.41 2.00 -20.40
N ASN A 51 53.97 2.83 -21.29
CA ASN A 51 54.16 4.27 -21.08
C ASN A 51 53.09 5.15 -21.75
N ALA A 52 52.08 4.57 -22.39
CA ALA A 52 51.01 5.34 -23.03
C ALA A 52 50.20 6.14 -21.97
N PRO A 53 50.02 7.47 -22.14
CA PRO A 53 49.32 8.29 -21.16
C PRO A 53 47.83 7.90 -21.09
N LYS A 54 47.45 7.24 -20.00
CA LYS A 54 46.07 6.77 -19.77
C LYS A 54 45.07 7.92 -19.95
N PRO A 55 44.00 7.75 -20.74
CA PRO A 55 43.08 8.85 -21.06
C PRO A 55 42.47 9.42 -19.79
N LYS A 56 42.65 10.73 -19.58
CA LYS A 56 42.07 11.45 -18.43
C LYS A 56 40.56 11.34 -18.50
N ARG A 57 39.96 10.58 -17.57
CA ARG A 57 38.50 10.44 -17.46
C ARG A 57 37.87 11.84 -17.34
N ARG A 58 37.08 12.23 -18.34
CA ARG A 58 36.32 13.49 -18.32
C ARG A 58 35.42 13.48 -17.08
N GLN A 59 35.58 14.46 -16.19
CA GLN A 59 34.82 14.56 -14.94
C GLN A 59 33.38 14.93 -15.27
N ILE A 60 32.46 13.97 -15.16
CA ILE A 60 31.04 14.19 -15.42
C ILE A 60 30.49 15.08 -14.31
N LYS A 61 30.01 16.29 -14.66
CA LYS A 61 29.36 17.18 -13.70
C LYS A 61 28.10 16.50 -13.14
N PRO A 62 27.91 16.43 -11.81
CA PRO A 62 26.75 15.75 -11.24
C PRO A 62 25.46 16.50 -11.56
N PHE A 63 24.39 15.74 -11.85
CA PHE A 63 23.07 16.30 -12.07
C PHE A 63 22.52 16.96 -10.80
N ARG A 64 22.10 18.21 -10.90
CA ARG A 64 21.57 18.99 -9.76
C ARG A 64 20.12 18.62 -9.44
N PHE A 65 19.92 17.43 -8.89
CA PHE A 65 18.59 16.86 -8.59
C PHE A 65 17.66 17.78 -7.78
N VAL A 66 18.21 18.57 -6.86
CA VAL A 66 17.40 19.49 -6.01
C VAL A 66 16.85 20.69 -6.80
N ASP A 67 17.50 21.08 -7.90
CA ASP A 67 17.06 22.18 -8.77
C ASP A 67 15.79 21.82 -9.58
N LEU A 68 15.44 20.55 -9.70
CA LEU A 68 14.19 20.12 -10.33
C LEU A 68 12.96 20.66 -9.57
N PRO A 69 11.86 21.02 -10.26
CA PRO A 69 10.56 21.23 -9.63
C PRO A 69 10.11 20.07 -8.73
N GLY A 70 9.41 20.37 -7.64
CA GLY A 70 9.04 19.40 -6.61
C GLY A 70 8.16 18.26 -7.12
N GLU A 71 7.32 18.54 -8.11
CA GLU A 71 6.44 17.60 -8.80
C GLU A 71 7.26 16.53 -9.56
N LEU A 72 8.41 16.92 -10.13
CA LEU A 72 9.32 15.99 -10.79
C LEU A 72 10.13 15.19 -9.77
N ARG A 73 10.57 15.81 -8.67
CA ARG A 73 11.22 15.08 -7.56
C ARG A 73 10.28 14.01 -6.97
N LEU A 74 9.02 14.35 -6.71
CA LEU A 74 7.97 13.42 -6.25
C LEU A 74 7.72 12.27 -7.22
N LYS A 75 7.63 12.53 -8.53
CA LYS A 75 7.54 11.46 -9.55
C LYS A 75 8.75 10.52 -9.50
N ILE A 76 9.96 11.05 -9.39
CA ILE A 76 11.20 10.25 -9.33
C ILE A 76 11.26 9.41 -8.04
N TYR A 77 10.85 9.97 -6.88
CA TYR A 77 10.72 9.19 -5.65
C TYR A 77 9.67 8.07 -5.79
N GLY A 78 8.55 8.34 -6.48
CA GLY A 78 7.53 7.33 -6.80
C GLY A 78 8.13 6.13 -7.54
N TYR A 79 8.86 6.37 -8.63
CA TYR A 79 9.58 5.31 -9.35
C TYR A 79 10.60 4.58 -8.46
N HIS A 80 11.41 5.31 -7.68
CA HIS A 80 12.42 4.75 -6.77
C HIS A 80 11.83 3.79 -5.72
N PHE A 81 10.62 4.06 -5.24
CA PHE A 81 9.97 3.22 -4.24
C PHE A 81 9.17 2.03 -4.79
N THR A 82 8.89 1.93 -6.09
CA THR A 82 8.09 0.83 -6.70
C THR A 82 8.53 -0.57 -6.26
N THR A 83 9.84 -0.85 -6.21
CA THR A 83 10.42 -2.14 -5.78
C THR A 83 10.13 -2.49 -4.31
N THR A 84 9.59 -1.55 -3.52
CA THR A 84 9.20 -1.75 -2.12
C THR A 84 7.82 -2.40 -1.95
N GLY A 85 7.08 -2.66 -3.04
CA GLY A 85 5.85 -3.48 -3.05
C GLY A 85 4.67 -2.90 -2.24
N GLU A 86 3.51 -3.54 -2.32
CA GLU A 86 2.26 -2.93 -1.79
C GLU A 86 2.18 -2.93 -0.25
N VAL A 87 2.51 -4.06 0.39
CA VAL A 87 2.33 -4.24 1.85
C VAL A 87 3.67 -4.38 2.57
N LEU A 88 3.82 -3.66 3.69
CA LEU A 88 5.03 -3.58 4.49
C LEU A 88 4.82 -4.15 5.91
N ASP A 89 5.72 -5.05 6.32
CA ASP A 89 5.69 -5.81 7.58
C ASP A 89 7.13 -6.24 7.98
N LEU A 90 7.29 -6.91 9.13
CA LEU A 90 8.53 -7.51 9.64
C LEU A 90 8.92 -8.82 8.92
N GLU A 91 8.72 -8.93 7.62
CA GLU A 91 9.07 -10.10 6.82
C GLU A 91 10.60 -10.24 6.66
N THR A 92 11.11 -11.46 6.54
CA THR A 92 12.55 -11.77 6.57
C THR A 92 13.35 -11.03 5.47
N ASP A 93 12.83 -10.97 4.25
CA ASP A 93 13.51 -10.35 3.12
C ASP A 93 13.30 -8.84 3.02
N ASN A 94 12.44 -8.25 3.84
CA ASN A 94 12.23 -6.80 3.86
C ASN A 94 13.48 -6.03 4.29
N TYR A 95 14.41 -6.65 5.03
CA TYR A 95 15.74 -6.06 5.21
C TYR A 95 16.49 -5.89 3.88
N LYS A 96 16.51 -6.91 3.00
CA LYS A 96 17.20 -6.82 1.70
C LYS A 96 16.50 -5.83 0.75
N ARG A 97 15.16 -5.88 0.76
CA ARG A 97 14.26 -5.18 -0.16
C ARG A 97 14.09 -3.68 0.15
N ILE A 98 13.97 -3.33 1.43
CA ILE A 98 13.56 -1.98 1.89
C ILE A 98 14.74 -1.13 2.38
N HIS A 99 15.81 -1.75 2.90
CA HIS A 99 17.00 -1.01 3.38
C HIS A 99 17.59 -0.08 2.33
N LYS A 100 17.79 -0.57 1.10
CA LYS A 100 18.42 0.21 0.02
C LYS A 100 17.54 1.40 -0.42
N PRO A 101 16.23 1.24 -0.70
CA PRO A 101 15.35 2.38 -0.95
C PRO A 101 15.33 3.42 0.18
N LEU A 102 15.27 3.00 1.45
CA LEU A 102 15.20 3.92 2.59
C LEU A 102 16.49 4.71 2.86
N CYS A 103 17.64 4.30 2.32
CA CYS A 103 18.86 5.11 2.39
C CYS A 103 18.71 6.49 1.71
N LEU A 104 17.77 6.64 0.75
CA LEU A 104 17.42 7.94 0.16
C LEU A 104 17.00 8.96 1.22
N LEU A 105 16.26 8.53 2.24
CA LEU A 105 15.76 9.38 3.33
C LEU A 105 16.90 9.93 4.22
N ARG A 106 18.14 9.43 4.08
CA ARG A 106 19.31 9.87 4.86
C ARG A 106 20.16 10.92 4.15
N THR A 107 19.76 11.38 2.96
CA THR A 107 20.57 12.27 2.10
C THR A 107 20.55 13.73 2.56
N CYS A 108 19.39 14.38 2.61
CA CYS A 108 19.22 15.73 3.15
C CYS A 108 17.81 15.95 3.72
N ARG A 109 17.61 17.06 4.44
CA ARG A 109 16.32 17.39 5.10
C ARG A 109 15.15 17.50 4.12
N GLN A 110 15.38 18.08 2.95
CA GLN A 110 14.36 18.29 1.92
C GLN A 110 13.90 16.97 1.28
N VAL A 111 14.87 16.13 0.88
CA VAL A 111 14.57 14.77 0.39
C VAL A 111 13.88 13.96 1.47
N TYR A 112 14.28 14.09 2.74
CA TYR A 112 13.56 13.45 3.86
C TYR A 112 12.10 13.89 3.93
N SER A 113 11.79 15.20 3.94
CA SER A 113 10.40 15.67 4.04
C SER A 113 9.54 15.24 2.85
N GLU A 114 10.05 15.33 1.62
CA GLU A 114 9.29 15.00 0.42
C GLU A 114 9.11 13.49 0.24
N ALA A 115 10.20 12.73 0.32
CA ALA A 115 10.21 11.30 0.03
C ALA A 115 9.66 10.45 1.19
N SER A 116 9.79 10.88 2.45
CA SER A 116 9.21 10.11 3.57
C SER A 116 7.69 10.23 3.62
N TYR A 117 7.12 11.42 3.37
CA TYR A 117 5.67 11.57 3.26
C TYR A 117 5.13 10.67 2.14
N LEU A 118 5.69 10.79 0.92
CA LEU A 118 5.28 9.96 -0.22
C LEU A 118 5.39 8.46 0.08
N PHE A 119 6.48 8.01 0.71
CA PHE A 119 6.67 6.59 1.07
C PHE A 119 5.57 6.09 2.01
N TYR A 120 5.38 6.77 3.15
CA TYR A 120 4.41 6.37 4.16
C TYR A 120 2.95 6.56 3.72
N SER A 121 2.67 7.51 2.81
CA SER A 121 1.31 7.78 2.32
C SER A 121 0.88 6.91 1.13
N THR A 122 1.78 6.16 0.51
CA THR A 122 1.50 5.29 -0.66
C THR A 122 1.52 3.80 -0.34
N HIS A 123 2.35 3.37 0.61
CA HIS A 123 2.50 1.95 0.96
C HIS A 123 1.53 1.54 2.06
N THR A 124 0.97 0.33 1.97
CA THR A 124 0.10 -0.20 3.03
C THR A 124 0.94 -0.84 4.13
N PHE A 125 0.67 -0.52 5.39
CA PHE A 125 1.40 -1.13 6.52
C PHE A 125 0.56 -2.17 7.24
N ARG A 126 1.12 -3.36 7.50
CA ARG A 126 0.41 -4.43 8.19
C ARG A 126 0.40 -4.18 9.70
N ILE A 127 -0.78 -4.30 10.32
CA ILE A 127 -0.98 -4.03 11.76
C ILE A 127 -0.27 -5.11 12.61
N PHE A 128 -0.37 -6.38 12.21
CA PHE A 128 0.24 -7.51 12.91
C PHE A 128 1.10 -8.38 11.98
N PRO A 129 2.26 -8.87 12.43
CA PRO A 129 3.15 -9.68 11.61
C PRO A 129 2.62 -11.09 11.41
N ILE A 130 2.71 -11.57 10.17
CA ILE A 130 2.18 -12.88 9.76
C ILE A 130 3.25 -13.99 9.66
N TYR A 131 4.54 -13.65 9.59
CA TYR A 131 5.59 -14.60 9.24
C TYR A 131 6.79 -14.66 10.21
N GLY A 132 7.44 -15.82 10.23
CA GLY A 132 8.76 -16.06 10.83
C GLY A 132 8.86 -15.72 12.31
N LYS A 133 10.07 -15.31 12.74
CA LYS A 133 10.38 -15.02 14.16
C LYS A 133 9.57 -13.88 14.78
N PHE A 134 8.89 -13.07 13.95
CA PHE A 134 8.09 -11.94 14.42
C PHE A 134 6.61 -12.27 14.62
N PHE A 135 6.11 -13.39 14.06
CA PHE A 135 4.70 -13.80 14.18
C PHE A 135 4.15 -13.80 15.61
N ARG A 136 4.97 -14.18 16.61
CA ARG A 136 4.60 -14.19 18.04
C ARG A 136 5.12 -12.98 18.84
N THR A 137 5.51 -11.89 18.19
CA THR A 137 6.06 -10.70 18.86
C THR A 137 4.97 -9.86 19.54
N LYS A 138 5.31 -9.22 20.68
CA LYS A 138 4.45 -8.22 21.34
C LYS A 138 4.62 -6.79 20.77
N LYS A 139 5.53 -6.59 19.80
CA LYS A 139 5.79 -5.30 19.15
C LYS A 139 5.82 -5.48 17.62
N PRO A 140 4.68 -5.34 16.91
CA PRO A 140 4.61 -5.40 15.44
C PRO A 140 5.37 -4.25 14.77
N LEU A 141 5.35 -4.15 13.42
CA LEU A 141 6.01 -3.05 12.70
C LEU A 141 5.51 -1.68 13.16
N LEU A 142 4.19 -1.49 13.21
CA LEU A 142 3.56 -0.22 13.60
C LEU A 142 3.99 0.23 15.00
N ALA A 143 4.00 -0.69 15.97
CA ALA A 143 4.47 -0.46 17.34
C ALA A 143 5.97 -0.09 17.46
N ARG A 144 6.76 -0.30 16.40
CA ARG A 144 8.20 0.08 16.34
C ARG A 144 8.44 1.39 15.59
N MET A 145 7.48 1.85 14.78
CA MET A 145 7.58 3.14 14.09
C MET A 145 7.50 4.30 15.07
N LYS A 146 8.11 5.44 14.72
CA LYS A 146 7.94 6.70 15.46
C LYS A 146 6.58 7.34 15.11
N PRO A 147 5.99 8.18 15.98
CA PRO A 147 4.70 8.82 15.72
C PRO A 147 4.62 9.63 14.40
N GLY A 148 5.68 10.35 14.03
CA GLY A 148 5.72 11.10 12.76
C GLY A 148 5.42 10.23 11.52
N PRO A 149 6.21 9.17 11.26
CA PRO A 149 5.88 8.17 10.24
C PRO A 149 4.50 7.52 10.35
N ARG A 150 3.95 7.31 11.56
CA ARG A 150 2.58 6.78 11.75
C ARG A 150 1.53 7.78 11.26
N ALA A 151 1.71 9.06 11.57
CA ALA A 151 0.81 10.14 11.14
C ALA A 151 0.80 10.34 9.62
N CYS A 152 1.84 9.91 8.88
CA CYS A 152 1.86 9.94 7.42
C CYS A 152 1.13 8.75 6.75
N LEU A 153 0.68 7.74 7.51
CA LEU A 153 0.02 6.56 6.95
C LEU A 153 -1.40 6.88 6.48
N THR A 154 -1.76 6.38 5.30
CA THR A 154 -3.10 6.53 4.68
C THR A 154 -3.90 5.22 4.67
N THR A 155 -3.21 4.09 4.62
CA THR A 155 -3.78 2.75 4.47
C THR A 155 -3.07 1.74 5.37
N LEU A 156 -3.85 0.95 6.12
CA LEU A 156 -3.35 -0.17 6.94
C LEU A 156 -3.93 -1.50 6.45
N GLN A 157 -3.22 -2.60 6.67
CA GLN A 157 -3.74 -3.96 6.45
C GLN A 157 -3.90 -4.72 7.78
N LEU A 158 -5.11 -5.21 8.03
CA LEU A 158 -5.39 -6.32 8.93
C LEU A 158 -5.45 -7.61 8.09
N ARG A 159 -4.57 -8.58 8.35
CA ARG A 159 -4.59 -9.89 7.66
C ARG A 159 -4.99 -10.98 8.64
N LEU A 160 -5.98 -11.77 8.26
CA LEU A 160 -6.63 -12.80 9.05
C LEU A 160 -6.42 -14.16 8.36
N GLY A 161 -6.41 -15.24 9.14
CA GLY A 161 -6.03 -16.60 8.71
C GLY A 161 -4.72 -17.12 9.33
N PRO A 162 -3.59 -16.38 9.30
CA PRO A 162 -2.31 -16.88 9.84
C PRO A 162 -2.38 -17.36 11.30
N GLY A 163 -2.20 -18.66 11.49
CA GLY A 163 -2.27 -19.33 12.79
C GLY A 163 -3.66 -19.35 13.44
N TRP A 164 -4.73 -19.37 12.64
CA TRP A 164 -6.14 -19.48 13.06
C TRP A 164 -6.40 -20.44 14.24
N ASN A 165 -5.77 -21.62 14.24
CA ASN A 165 -5.87 -22.62 15.31
C ASN A 165 -5.25 -22.24 16.66
N ARG A 166 -4.36 -21.24 16.71
CA ARG A 166 -3.77 -20.72 17.94
C ARG A 166 -3.26 -19.29 17.71
N PRO A 167 -4.16 -18.29 17.65
CA PRO A 167 -3.81 -16.92 17.28
C PRO A 167 -2.71 -16.36 18.18
N PRO A 168 -1.76 -15.56 17.65
CA PRO A 168 -0.64 -15.11 18.47
C PRO A 168 -1.09 -14.19 19.60
N ARG A 169 -0.64 -14.43 20.83
CA ARG A 169 -0.89 -13.57 22.02
C ARG A 169 -0.37 -12.13 21.91
N GLY A 170 0.23 -11.75 20.77
CA GLY A 170 0.62 -10.38 20.43
C GLY A 170 -0.36 -9.66 19.50
N TRP A 171 -1.36 -10.37 18.94
CA TRP A 171 -2.44 -9.82 18.13
C TRP A 171 -3.55 -9.29 19.06
N VAL A 172 -3.21 -8.22 19.78
CA VAL A 172 -4.10 -7.54 20.72
C VAL A 172 -3.96 -6.03 20.48
N VAL A 173 -5.09 -5.34 20.36
CA VAL A 173 -5.13 -3.88 20.24
C VAL A 173 -4.88 -3.25 21.61
N ASN A 174 -3.98 -2.27 21.67
CA ASN A 174 -3.61 -1.52 22.88
C ASN A 174 -2.87 -0.23 22.49
N ASP A 175 -2.70 0.71 23.41
CA ASP A 175 -2.00 1.99 23.16
C ASP A 175 -0.58 1.81 22.56
N ALA A 176 0.14 0.77 22.96
CA ALA A 176 1.49 0.49 22.47
C ALA A 176 1.54 0.04 21.00
N LEU A 177 0.40 -0.31 20.39
CA LEU A 177 0.26 -0.55 18.96
C LEU A 177 0.40 0.74 18.14
N GLY A 178 -0.02 1.88 18.70
CA GLY A 178 0.11 3.21 18.09
C GLY A 178 -0.96 3.55 17.05
N LEU A 179 -2.13 2.89 17.07
CA LEU A 179 -3.24 3.22 16.16
C LEU A 179 -3.70 4.68 16.32
N LYS A 180 -3.69 5.22 17.54
CA LYS A 180 -4.00 6.63 17.85
C LYS A 180 -3.14 7.65 17.11
N ASP A 181 -1.89 7.30 16.75
CA ASP A 181 -1.00 8.18 15.97
C ASP A 181 -1.34 8.17 14.46
N CYS A 182 -2.16 7.22 13.99
CA CYS A 182 -2.40 6.96 12.58
C CYS A 182 -3.51 7.87 11.98
N ILE A 183 -3.45 9.16 12.31
CA ILE A 183 -4.50 10.17 12.11
C ILE A 183 -4.96 10.38 10.66
N ASN A 184 -4.13 10.03 9.68
CA ASN A 184 -4.43 10.15 8.25
C ASN A 184 -4.88 8.84 7.59
N VAL A 185 -4.99 7.74 8.34
CA VAL A 185 -5.51 6.47 7.80
C VAL A 185 -6.98 6.64 7.49
N ARG A 186 -7.36 6.51 6.22
CA ARG A 186 -8.77 6.57 5.77
C ARG A 186 -9.29 5.22 5.28
N ARG A 187 -8.39 4.26 5.06
CA ARG A 187 -8.66 2.94 4.49
C ARG A 187 -8.02 1.84 5.33
N LEU A 188 -8.83 0.87 5.75
CA LEU A 188 -8.37 -0.37 6.37
C LEU A 188 -8.62 -1.51 5.39
N LYS A 189 -7.55 -2.09 4.83
CA LYS A 189 -7.62 -3.35 4.07
C LYS A 189 -7.76 -4.52 5.04
N VAL A 190 -8.84 -5.29 4.95
CA VAL A 190 -9.06 -6.54 5.70
C VAL A 190 -8.88 -7.69 4.72
N PHE A 191 -7.77 -8.43 4.86
CA PHE A 191 -7.46 -9.57 3.99
C PHE A 191 -7.73 -10.89 4.72
N VAL A 192 -8.57 -11.76 4.16
CA VAL A 192 -8.88 -13.09 4.72
C VAL A 192 -8.17 -14.20 3.95
N GLU A 193 -7.14 -14.79 4.55
CA GLU A 193 -6.33 -15.86 3.97
C GLU A 193 -6.95 -17.26 4.15
N CYS A 194 -7.76 -17.46 5.19
CA CYS A 194 -8.41 -18.73 5.49
C CYS A 194 -9.69 -18.48 6.29
N ASP A 195 -10.77 -19.19 5.93
CA ASP A 195 -12.03 -19.24 6.69
C ASP A 195 -12.21 -20.66 7.29
N PRO A 196 -11.98 -20.85 8.61
CA PRO A 196 -12.12 -22.13 9.28
C PRO A 196 -13.57 -22.54 9.59
N SER A 197 -14.56 -21.70 9.25
CA SER A 197 -15.98 -22.05 9.33
C SER A 197 -16.33 -23.20 8.38
N ASN A 198 -15.65 -23.25 7.23
CA ASN A 198 -15.83 -24.23 6.16
C ASN A 198 -15.58 -25.67 6.64
N ASP A 199 -16.49 -26.60 6.28
CA ASP A 199 -16.41 -28.03 6.65
C ASP A 199 -15.08 -28.71 6.29
N ALA A 200 -14.33 -28.18 5.31
CA ALA A 200 -12.97 -28.63 4.99
C ALA A 200 -11.98 -28.58 6.18
N PHE A 201 -12.26 -27.77 7.21
CA PHE A 201 -11.45 -27.62 8.43
C PHE A 201 -12.05 -28.30 9.66
N LYS A 202 -13.15 -29.05 9.51
CA LYS A 202 -13.81 -29.79 10.59
C LYS A 202 -12.87 -30.82 11.20
N GLY A 203 -12.72 -30.79 12.53
CA GLY A 203 -11.75 -31.62 13.26
C GLY A 203 -10.30 -31.11 13.23
N PHE A 204 -9.97 -30.14 12.36
CA PHE A 204 -8.72 -29.37 12.47
C PHE A 204 -8.89 -28.11 13.32
N ARG A 205 -10.10 -27.54 13.40
CA ARG A 205 -10.40 -26.36 14.23
C ARG A 205 -10.44 -26.68 15.72
N ALA A 206 -9.98 -25.73 16.53
CA ALA A 206 -9.93 -25.87 18.00
C ALA A 206 -11.33 -25.90 18.65
N GLU A 207 -12.23 -25.03 18.20
CA GLU A 207 -13.63 -24.92 18.63
C GLU A 207 -14.40 -24.18 17.53
N ASP A 208 -15.69 -24.44 17.39
CA ASP A 208 -16.56 -23.83 16.36
C ASP A 208 -16.85 -22.36 16.73
N GLY A 209 -16.73 -21.43 15.77
CA GLY A 209 -16.94 -19.99 16.02
C GLY A 209 -15.77 -19.25 16.69
N PHE A 210 -14.75 -19.96 17.18
CA PHE A 210 -13.64 -19.37 17.95
C PHE A 210 -12.82 -18.35 17.15
N TYR A 211 -12.44 -18.66 15.91
CA TYR A 211 -11.59 -17.77 15.11
C TYR A 211 -12.39 -16.63 14.47
N GLU A 212 -13.65 -16.90 14.18
CA GLU A 212 -14.66 -16.01 13.67
C GLU A 212 -14.94 -14.90 14.70
N GLY A 213 -15.23 -15.27 15.96
CA GLY A 213 -15.39 -14.34 17.07
C GLY A 213 -14.12 -13.55 17.40
N PHE A 214 -12.96 -14.21 17.42
CA PHE A 214 -11.65 -13.54 17.56
C PHE A 214 -11.41 -12.49 16.46
N SER A 215 -11.72 -12.83 15.20
CA SER A 215 -11.51 -11.94 14.06
C SER A 215 -12.46 -10.74 14.06
N GLN A 216 -13.72 -10.96 14.42
CA GLN A 216 -14.71 -9.89 14.64
C GLN A 216 -14.26 -8.92 15.73
N GLU A 217 -13.82 -9.43 16.89
CA GLU A 217 -13.37 -8.59 18.00
C GLU A 217 -12.08 -7.84 17.66
N LEU A 218 -11.16 -8.47 16.95
CA LEU A 218 -9.93 -7.83 16.48
C LEU A 218 -10.23 -6.68 15.50
N LEU A 219 -11.17 -6.87 14.56
CA LEU A 219 -11.62 -5.80 13.66
C LEU A 219 -12.35 -4.68 14.43
N ARG A 220 -13.23 -5.06 15.37
CA ARG A 220 -14.00 -4.12 16.22
C ARG A 220 -13.06 -3.18 16.97
N ALA A 221 -12.07 -3.73 17.68
CA ALA A 221 -11.09 -2.95 18.44
C ALA A 221 -10.19 -2.08 17.54
N VAL A 222 -9.80 -2.55 16.36
CA VAL A 222 -9.03 -1.74 15.37
C VAL A 222 -9.86 -0.55 14.85
N LEU A 223 -11.17 -0.72 14.64
CA LEU A 223 -12.08 0.33 14.17
C LEU A 223 -12.53 1.31 15.26
N ASP A 224 -12.44 0.95 16.53
CA ASP A 224 -12.69 1.82 17.68
C ASP A 224 -11.47 2.70 18.02
N GLU A 225 -10.25 2.19 17.85
CA GLU A 225 -9.02 2.98 18.00
C GLU A 225 -8.75 3.93 16.83
N MET A 226 -9.42 3.76 15.69
CA MET A 226 -9.33 4.64 14.51
C MET A 226 -10.72 5.12 14.07
N PRO A 227 -11.40 5.97 14.86
CA PRO A 227 -12.77 6.41 14.57
C PRO A 227 -12.90 7.20 13.25
N TRP A 228 -11.79 7.77 12.77
CA TRP A 228 -11.66 8.51 11.49
C TRP A 228 -11.43 7.63 10.25
N CYS A 229 -11.39 6.30 10.38
CA CYS A 229 -11.29 5.42 9.22
C CYS A 229 -12.62 5.41 8.44
N GLU A 230 -12.61 5.79 7.17
CA GLU A 230 -13.85 5.93 6.37
C GLU A 230 -14.22 4.64 5.65
N ILE A 231 -13.22 3.91 5.15
CA ILE A 231 -13.38 2.79 4.24
C ILE A 231 -12.80 1.51 4.86
N ALA A 232 -13.59 0.44 4.88
CA ALA A 232 -13.14 -0.93 5.11
C ALA A 232 -13.07 -1.64 3.74
N GLU A 233 -11.87 -1.93 3.26
CA GLU A 233 -11.64 -2.64 2.00
C GLU A 233 -11.48 -4.13 2.29
N PHE A 234 -12.42 -4.97 1.84
CA PHE A 234 -12.39 -6.42 2.05
C PHE A 234 -11.82 -7.14 0.84
N ASP A 235 -10.87 -8.05 1.08
CA ASP A 235 -10.31 -8.94 0.07
C ASP A 235 -9.96 -10.31 0.69
N ALA A 236 -9.79 -11.34 -0.12
CA ALA A 236 -9.59 -12.71 0.39
C ALA A 236 -8.89 -13.65 -0.60
N ASN A 237 -8.32 -14.73 -0.06
CA ASN A 237 -7.91 -15.89 -0.87
C ASN A 237 -9.13 -16.49 -1.60
N PRO A 238 -8.97 -17.06 -2.83
CA PRO A 238 -10.07 -17.65 -3.60
C PRO A 238 -10.86 -18.78 -2.92
N SER A 239 -10.33 -19.39 -1.87
CA SER A 239 -10.99 -20.44 -1.08
C SER A 239 -12.03 -19.92 -0.06
N VAL A 240 -12.12 -18.60 0.14
CA VAL A 240 -13.00 -17.96 1.12
C VAL A 240 -14.33 -17.56 0.47
N LYS A 241 -15.45 -18.09 0.98
CA LYS A 241 -16.80 -17.70 0.55
C LYS A 241 -17.24 -16.38 1.18
N LYS A 242 -17.91 -15.52 0.41
CA LYS A 242 -18.56 -14.28 0.89
C LYS A 242 -19.72 -14.59 1.84
N SER A 243 -20.40 -15.71 1.59
CA SER A 243 -21.43 -16.33 2.44
C SER A 243 -20.88 -17.11 3.65
N GLY A 244 -19.56 -17.16 3.86
CA GLY A 244 -18.94 -17.81 5.01
C GLY A 244 -19.12 -17.01 6.31
N ALA A 245 -19.31 -17.70 7.44
CA ALA A 245 -19.62 -17.08 8.73
C ALA A 245 -18.53 -16.11 9.23
N MET A 246 -17.28 -16.33 8.85
CA MET A 246 -16.20 -15.38 9.11
C MET A 246 -16.37 -14.07 8.31
N MET A 247 -16.73 -14.16 7.03
CA MET A 247 -16.92 -12.98 6.17
C MET A 247 -18.16 -12.17 6.58
N THR A 248 -19.31 -12.82 6.77
CA THR A 248 -20.56 -12.15 7.17
C THR A 248 -20.38 -11.37 8.47
N GLY A 249 -19.82 -12.00 9.51
CA GLY A 249 -19.58 -11.34 10.80
C GLY A 249 -18.57 -10.18 10.73
N LEU A 250 -17.56 -10.25 9.86
CA LEU A 250 -16.62 -9.13 9.65
C LEU A 250 -17.29 -7.94 8.94
N LEU A 251 -18.19 -8.21 7.99
CA LEU A 251 -18.98 -7.20 7.29
C LEU A 251 -19.99 -6.54 8.22
N GLU A 252 -20.69 -7.32 9.05
CA GLU A 252 -21.56 -6.82 10.12
C GLU A 252 -20.80 -5.89 11.07
N VAL A 253 -19.58 -6.25 11.51
CA VAL A 253 -18.74 -5.37 12.34
C VAL A 253 -18.41 -4.06 11.62
N ALA A 254 -18.06 -4.09 10.32
CA ALA A 254 -17.77 -2.88 9.57
C ALA A 254 -19.02 -1.98 9.38
N CYS A 255 -20.18 -2.57 9.06
CA CYS A 255 -21.46 -1.86 8.93
C CYS A 255 -21.92 -1.26 10.26
N ASN A 256 -21.84 -2.01 11.36
CA ASN A 256 -22.19 -1.54 12.71
C ASN A 256 -21.26 -0.43 13.22
N LYS A 257 -20.04 -0.31 12.69
CA LYS A 257 -19.12 0.82 12.92
C LYS A 257 -19.26 1.94 11.88
N GLY A 258 -20.28 1.90 11.02
CA GLY A 258 -20.58 2.94 10.03
C GLY A 258 -19.55 3.09 8.91
N ARG A 259 -18.77 2.04 8.62
CA ARG A 259 -17.69 2.10 7.62
C ARG A 259 -18.21 1.82 6.22
N ARG A 260 -17.69 2.55 5.22
CA ARG A 260 -17.99 2.29 3.81
C ARG A 260 -17.28 1.02 3.37
N LEU A 261 -18.02 0.05 2.83
CA LEU A 261 -17.43 -1.15 2.25
C LEU A 261 -16.79 -0.82 0.90
N ALA A 262 -15.55 -1.29 0.69
CA ALA A 262 -14.87 -1.35 -0.60
C ALA A 262 -14.33 -2.76 -0.79
N TRP A 263 -14.14 -3.19 -2.04
CA TRP A 263 -13.90 -4.60 -2.38
C TRP A 263 -12.54 -4.64 -3.13
N GLY A 264 -11.64 -5.52 -2.70
CA GLY A 264 -10.25 -5.60 -3.17
C GLY A 264 -10.05 -6.39 -4.47
N PRO A 265 -8.87 -6.24 -5.12
CA PRO A 265 -8.62 -6.78 -6.45
C PRO A 265 -8.30 -8.29 -6.51
N GLU A 266 -7.97 -8.96 -5.40
CA GLU A 266 -7.51 -10.36 -5.44
C GLU A 266 -8.69 -11.33 -5.61
N LYS A 267 -9.78 -11.16 -4.86
CA LYS A 267 -11.03 -11.92 -5.11
C LYS A 267 -11.93 -11.26 -6.15
N GLY A 268 -12.09 -9.94 -6.16
CA GLY A 268 -13.04 -9.25 -7.07
C GLY A 268 -14.54 -9.57 -6.87
N TRP A 269 -14.86 -10.51 -5.97
CA TRP A 269 -16.11 -10.77 -5.24
C TRP A 269 -17.42 -11.10 -6.00
N ASP A 270 -17.29 -11.72 -7.17
CA ASP A 270 -18.32 -12.63 -7.69
C ASP A 270 -18.20 -14.00 -6.99
N ASP A 271 -19.28 -14.46 -6.36
CA ASP A 271 -19.41 -15.80 -5.78
C ASP A 271 -20.33 -16.60 -6.72
N GLY A 272 -19.74 -17.03 -7.85
CA GLY A 272 -20.44 -17.40 -9.08
C GLY A 272 -21.70 -18.26 -8.92
N VAL A 273 -22.84 -17.63 -9.22
CA VAL A 273 -24.18 -18.25 -9.31
C VAL A 273 -24.72 -18.85 -8.00
N GLU A 274 -24.28 -18.36 -6.83
CA GLU A 274 -25.17 -18.28 -5.66
C GLU A 274 -26.01 -16.99 -5.79
N LYS A 275 -27.34 -17.07 -5.80
CA LYS A 275 -28.23 -15.94 -6.14
C LYS A 275 -28.06 -14.75 -5.18
N GLU A 276 -27.96 -13.53 -5.73
CA GLU A 276 -28.03 -12.29 -4.95
C GLU A 276 -29.47 -11.95 -4.51
N GLU A 277 -30.00 -12.68 -3.52
CA GLU A 277 -31.24 -12.31 -2.84
C GLU A 277 -30.96 -11.30 -1.69
N ASP A 278 -30.97 -10.00 -2.06
CA ASP A 278 -31.35 -8.84 -1.22
C ASP A 278 -30.65 -8.55 0.13
N PHE A 279 -29.41 -9.02 0.32
CA PHE A 279 -28.62 -8.66 1.52
C PHE A 279 -28.32 -7.15 1.63
N PHE A 280 -28.10 -6.48 0.50
CA PHE A 280 -27.78 -5.05 0.45
C PHE A 280 -28.96 -4.12 0.70
N SER A 281 -30.17 -4.48 0.25
CA SER A 281 -31.37 -3.67 0.47
C SER A 281 -31.76 -3.72 1.96
N THR A 282 -31.72 -4.91 2.57
CA THR A 282 -32.00 -5.12 4.00
C THR A 282 -31.11 -4.26 4.90
N ILE A 283 -29.77 -4.36 4.76
CA ILE A 283 -28.83 -3.58 5.56
C ILE A 283 -28.99 -2.07 5.30
N SER A 284 -29.18 -1.66 4.05
CA SER A 284 -29.38 -0.24 3.71
C SER A 284 -30.64 0.33 4.38
N ILE A 285 -31.73 -0.43 4.42
CA ILE A 285 -33.01 -0.02 5.03
C ILE A 285 -32.86 0.11 6.55
N GLU A 286 -32.20 -0.82 7.24
CA GLU A 286 -32.01 -0.72 8.70
C GLU A 286 -31.08 0.43 9.10
N VAL A 287 -29.94 0.60 8.42
CA VAL A 287 -29.02 1.71 8.69
C VAL A 287 -29.69 3.07 8.47
N PHE A 288 -30.50 3.21 7.41
CA PHE A 288 -31.23 4.46 7.13
C PHE A 288 -32.36 4.72 8.15
N ARG A 289 -33.02 3.68 8.66
CA ARG A 289 -33.99 3.78 9.77
C ARG A 289 -33.33 4.18 11.09
N GLY A 290 -32.17 3.62 11.41
CA GLY A 290 -31.38 4.00 12.58
C GLY A 290 -30.93 5.48 12.53
N TRP A 291 -30.42 5.92 11.39
CA TRP A 291 -29.97 7.31 11.18
C TRP A 291 -31.09 8.34 11.27
N THR A 292 -32.29 8.03 10.76
CA THR A 292 -33.42 8.96 10.80
C THR A 292 -33.98 9.12 12.21
N LEU A 293 -34.11 8.02 12.98
CA LEU A 293 -34.63 8.06 14.36
C LEU A 293 -33.71 8.83 15.33
N LEU A 294 -32.40 8.60 15.30
CA LEU A 294 -31.47 9.34 16.18
C LEU A 294 -31.42 10.85 15.89
N ASN A 295 -31.57 11.25 14.63
CA ASN A 295 -31.54 12.67 14.24
C ASN A 295 -32.86 13.41 14.49
N PHE A 296 -34.00 12.73 14.50
CA PHE A 296 -35.29 13.35 14.85
C PHE A 296 -35.34 13.75 16.33
N SER A 297 -34.80 12.91 17.21
CA SER A 297 -34.77 13.13 18.67
C SER A 297 -33.96 14.38 19.10
N ARG A 298 -33.00 14.85 18.28
CA ARG A 298 -32.14 16.01 18.60
C ARG A 298 -32.61 17.36 18.02
N ARG A 299 -33.86 17.47 17.54
CA ARG A 299 -34.38 18.71 16.93
C ARG A 299 -35.61 19.34 17.61
N HIS A 300 -35.87 19.04 18.88
CA HIS A 300 -36.86 19.75 19.70
C HIS A 300 -36.31 20.06 21.10
N ILE A 301 -35.73 21.26 21.26
CA ILE A 301 -35.65 22.13 22.46
C ILE A 301 -34.74 23.31 22.07
N THR A 302 -35.31 24.39 21.54
CA THR A 302 -34.72 25.75 21.42
C THR A 302 -35.73 26.74 20.79
N HIS A 303 -36.85 27.04 21.47
CA HIS A 303 -37.55 28.32 21.27
C HIS A 303 -38.52 28.62 22.43
N LEU A 304 -37.99 29.16 23.52
CA LEU A 304 -38.76 29.87 24.55
C LEU A 304 -38.11 31.24 24.74
N TYR A 305 -38.72 32.27 24.15
CA TYR A 305 -38.71 33.70 24.54
C TYR A 305 -39.16 34.57 23.36
N SER A 306 -40.45 34.90 23.29
CA SER A 306 -40.95 36.10 22.58
C SER A 306 -42.44 36.34 22.90
N LYS A 307 -42.75 37.53 23.42
CA LYS A 307 -44.06 38.20 23.45
C LYS A 307 -45.28 37.47 24.05
N ALA A 308 -45.67 37.91 25.25
CA ALA A 308 -47.07 38.18 25.57
C ALA A 308 -47.11 39.49 26.39
N TYR A 309 -47.97 40.42 25.96
CA TYR A 309 -48.39 41.69 26.57
C TYR A 309 -47.44 42.36 27.58
#